data_AF-A0A7Y6E953-F1
#
_entry.id   AF-A0A7Y6E953-F1
#
_cell.length_a   1.000
_cell.length_b   1.000
_cell.length_c   1.000
_cell.angle_alpha   90.00
_cell.angle_beta   90.00
_cell.angle_gamma   90.00
#
_symmetry.space_group_name_H-M   'P 1'
#
loop_
_entity.id
_entity.type
_entity.pdbx_description
1 polymer ?
#
loop_
_entity_poly.entity_id
_entity_poly.type
_entity_poly.pdbx_seq_one_letter_code
_entity_poly.pdbx_strand_id
1 'polypeptide(L)'
;MTNKLDRQDRSEGDRARARAYHLEFWPGMAAYAVVLAGVLLWGDLDGGSPWRFLWAVLPVIPALWIVRAVLRHVLRSDDYQRLLMLQGLAGGFAVAMIASVTLAFLEIAGLRIDGTGWLIYGAGMLGWILTGAVAGRR
;
A
#
# COMPACT_ATOMS: atom_id res chain seq x y z
N MET A 1 27.97 -19.52 -32.53
CA MET A 1 26.86 -20.18 -31.81
C MET A 1 26.90 -19.73 -30.35
N THR A 2 26.10 -18.73 -29.95
CA THR A 2 25.73 -18.41 -28.55
C THR A 2 24.90 -17.11 -28.55
N ASN A 3 23.63 -17.14 -28.98
CA ASN A 3 22.75 -15.97 -28.78
C ASN A 3 21.26 -16.33 -28.84
N LYS A 4 20.82 -17.24 -27.97
CA LYS A 4 19.38 -17.48 -27.71
C LYS A 4 19.04 -17.80 -26.24
N LEU A 5 20.03 -17.89 -25.35
CA LEU A 5 19.83 -18.16 -23.92
C LEU A 5 19.76 -16.87 -23.06
N ASP A 6 19.99 -15.70 -23.66
CA ASP A 6 20.01 -14.41 -22.96
C ASP A 6 18.69 -13.64 -23.07
N ARG A 7 17.69 -14.22 -23.75
CA ARG A 7 16.31 -13.75 -23.59
C ARG A 7 15.78 -14.34 -22.30
N GLN A 8 15.87 -13.52 -21.26
CA GLN A 8 15.20 -13.66 -19.97
C GLN A 8 13.68 -13.56 -20.16
N ASP A 9 13.12 -14.39 -21.03
CA ASP A 9 11.69 -14.54 -21.20
C ASP A 9 11.16 -15.16 -19.91
N ARG A 10 10.49 -14.34 -19.09
CA ARG A 10 9.83 -14.78 -17.86
C ARG A 10 9.15 -16.13 -18.10
N SER A 11 9.50 -17.13 -17.30
CA SER A 11 8.94 -18.48 -17.39
C SER A 11 7.41 -18.42 -17.45
N GLU A 12 6.76 -19.32 -18.20
CA GLU A 12 5.30 -19.36 -18.29
C GLU A 12 4.64 -19.45 -16.89
N GLY A 13 5.32 -20.10 -15.93
CA GLY A 13 4.92 -20.14 -14.53
C GLY A 13 4.96 -18.77 -13.85
N ASP A 14 5.94 -17.93 -14.14
CA ASP A 14 6.05 -16.57 -13.59
C ASP A 14 4.96 -15.66 -14.17
N ARG A 15 4.66 -15.79 -15.47
CA ARG A 15 3.58 -15.04 -16.11
C ARG A 15 2.21 -15.43 -15.56
N ALA A 16 1.96 -16.73 -15.34
CA ALA A 16 0.72 -17.20 -14.74
C ALA A 16 0.54 -16.71 -13.29
N ARG A 17 1.62 -16.71 -12.50
CA ARG A 17 1.62 -16.19 -11.11
C ARG A 17 1.40 -14.68 -11.05
N ALA A 18 2.05 -13.91 -11.93
CA ALA A 18 1.83 -12.48 -12.04
C ALA A 18 0.38 -12.16 -12.45
N ARG A 19 -0.18 -12.93 -13.40
CA ARG A 19 -1.58 -12.77 -13.83
C ARG A 19 -2.57 -13.08 -12.71
N ALA A 20 -2.33 -14.14 -11.91
CA ALA A 20 -3.17 -14.46 -10.76
C ALA A 20 -3.15 -13.33 -9.71
N TYR A 21 -1.98 -12.75 -9.44
CA TYR A 21 -1.87 -11.58 -8.55
C TYR A 21 -2.66 -10.38 -9.07
N HIS A 22 -2.50 -10.03 -10.35
CA HIS A 22 -3.24 -8.92 -10.96
C HIS A 22 -4.76 -9.14 -10.93
N LEU A 23 -5.21 -10.38 -11.15
CA LEU A 23 -6.63 -10.75 -11.07
C LEU A 23 -7.19 -10.71 -9.64
N GLU A 24 -6.36 -10.90 -8.60
CA GLU A 24 -6.80 -10.77 -7.20
C GLU A 24 -6.74 -9.30 -6.70
N PHE A 25 -5.75 -8.54 -7.17
CA PHE A 25 -5.49 -7.17 -6.73
C PHE A 25 -6.41 -6.13 -7.38
N TRP A 26 -6.57 -6.17 -8.71
CA TRP A 26 -7.32 -5.14 -9.44
C TRP A 26 -8.81 -5.08 -9.07
N PRO A 27 -9.53 -6.19 -8.89
CA PRO A 27 -10.91 -6.14 -8.40
C PRO A 27 -11.03 -5.52 -7.01
N GLY A 28 -10.06 -5.80 -6.12
CA GLY A 28 -9.98 -5.17 -4.80
C GLY A 28 -9.77 -3.66 -4.89
N MET A 29 -8.88 -3.21 -5.78
CA MET A 29 -8.64 -1.79 -6.02
C MET A 29 -9.84 -1.08 -6.64
N ALA A 30 -10.51 -1.70 -7.62
CA ALA A 30 -11.73 -1.17 -8.21
C ALA A 30 -12.84 -1.06 -7.15
N ALA A 31 -13.04 -2.09 -6.33
CA ALA A 31 -13.98 -2.05 -5.22
C ALA A 31 -13.62 -0.95 -4.21
N TYR A 32 -12.34 -0.79 -3.86
CA TYR A 32 -11.86 0.29 -3.00
C TYR A 32 -12.21 1.66 -3.58
N ALA A 33 -11.92 1.91 -4.86
CA ALA A 33 -12.22 3.17 -5.52
C ALA A 33 -13.72 3.47 -5.55
N VAL A 34 -14.56 2.47 -5.86
CA VAL A 34 -16.02 2.62 -5.88
C VAL A 34 -16.58 2.92 -4.49
N VAL A 35 -16.15 2.17 -3.47
CA VAL A 35 -16.58 2.41 -2.09
C VAL A 35 -16.11 3.77 -1.60
N LEU A 36 -14.86 4.16 -1.87
CA LEU A 36 -14.31 5.45 -1.48
C LEU A 36 -15.09 6.60 -2.14
N ALA A 37 -15.35 6.51 -3.44
CA ALA A 37 -16.19 7.50 -4.13
C ALA A 37 -17.59 7.57 -3.51
N GLY A 38 -18.20 6.43 -3.19
CA GLY A 38 -19.50 6.39 -2.55
C GLY A 38 -19.53 7.04 -1.17
N VAL A 39 -18.49 6.79 -0.36
CA VAL A 39 -18.32 7.41 0.97
C VAL A 39 -18.14 8.92 0.86
N LEU A 40 -17.33 9.39 -0.09
CA LEU A 40 -17.06 10.83 -0.26
C LEU A 40 -18.26 11.59 -0.84
N LEU A 41 -19.08 10.95 -1.67
CA LEU A 41 -20.25 11.58 -2.29
C LEU A 41 -21.51 11.52 -1.41
N TRP A 42 -21.71 10.45 -0.64
CA TRP A 42 -22.96 10.20 0.10
C TRP A 42 -22.78 9.89 1.59
N GLY A 43 -21.56 9.76 2.09
CA GLY A 43 -21.29 9.30 3.46
C GLY A 43 -21.56 10.33 4.56
N ASP A 44 -21.76 11.61 4.19
CA ASP A 44 -22.02 12.72 5.12
C ASP A 44 -21.05 12.73 6.33
N LEU A 45 -19.75 12.65 6.02
CA LEU A 45 -18.69 12.46 7.03
C LEU A 45 -18.61 13.61 8.04
N ASP A 46 -19.04 14.81 7.64
CA ASP A 46 -19.06 16.01 8.48
C ASP A 46 -20.40 16.22 9.20
N GLY A 47 -21.42 15.40 8.88
CA GLY A 47 -22.77 15.51 9.43
C GLY A 47 -22.89 15.05 10.88
N GLY A 48 -24.06 15.30 11.51
CA GLY A 48 -24.30 14.94 12.92
C GLY A 48 -24.71 13.47 13.15
N SER A 49 -24.99 12.71 12.08
CA SER A 49 -25.50 11.35 12.19
C SER A 49 -24.42 10.37 12.67
N PRO A 50 -24.69 9.48 13.64
CA PRO A 50 -23.76 8.42 14.03
C PRO A 50 -23.37 7.46 12.88
N TRP A 51 -24.20 7.35 11.84
CA TRP A 51 -23.93 6.50 10.68
C TRP A 51 -22.70 6.92 9.88
N ARG A 52 -22.23 8.17 10.01
CA ARG A 52 -21.01 8.66 9.38
C ARG A 52 -19.78 7.83 9.72
N PHE A 53 -19.72 7.26 10.93
CA PHE A 53 -18.60 6.41 11.35
C PHE A 53 -18.58 5.06 10.61
N LEU A 54 -19.75 4.51 10.30
CA LEU A 54 -19.85 3.29 9.48
C LEU A 54 -19.39 3.57 8.05
N TRP A 55 -19.80 4.71 7.47
CA TRP A 55 -19.31 5.15 6.17
C TRP A 55 -17.81 5.39 6.16
N ALA A 56 -17.26 6.05 7.19
CA ALA A 56 -15.83 6.33 7.28
C ALA A 56 -14.94 5.07 7.27
N VAL A 57 -15.42 3.96 7.86
CA VAL A 57 -14.68 2.69 7.95
C VAL A 57 -14.95 1.78 6.74
N LEU A 58 -16.01 2.02 5.97
CA LEU A 58 -16.40 1.19 4.83
C LEU A 58 -15.27 0.92 3.80
N PRO A 59 -14.41 1.90 3.43
CA PRO A 59 -13.29 1.67 2.51
C PRO A 59 -12.24 0.67 3.04
N VAL A 60 -12.22 0.39 4.34
CA VAL A 60 -11.31 -0.59 4.94
C VAL A 60 -11.63 -2.01 4.47
N ILE A 61 -12.90 -2.33 4.21
CA ILE A 61 -13.31 -3.69 3.77
C ILE A 61 -12.60 -4.11 2.48
N PRO A 62 -12.68 -3.35 1.36
CA PRO A 62 -11.92 -3.68 0.16
C PRO A 62 -10.41 -3.55 0.37
N ALA A 63 -9.93 -2.67 1.26
CA ALA A 63 -8.51 -2.61 1.60
C ALA A 63 -8.00 -3.91 2.25
N LEU A 64 -8.79 -4.55 3.12
CA LEU A 64 -8.45 -5.87 3.70
C LEU A 64 -8.36 -6.96 2.63
N TRP A 65 -9.19 -6.88 1.59
CA TRP A 65 -9.08 -7.78 0.43
C TRP A 65 -7.76 -7.58 -0.32
N ILE A 66 -7.36 -6.33 -0.54
CA ILE A 66 -6.05 -6.00 -1.14
C ILE A 66 -4.92 -6.56 -0.28
N VAL A 67 -4.96 -6.39 1.05
CA VAL A 67 -3.98 -6.96 1.98
C VAL A 67 -3.91 -8.47 1.83
N ARG A 68 -5.05 -9.17 1.76
CA ARG A 68 -5.08 -10.62 1.54
C ARG A 68 -4.42 -11.03 0.22
N ALA A 69 -4.66 -10.29 -0.86
CA ALA A 69 -4.03 -10.54 -2.16
C ALA A 69 -2.50 -10.34 -2.10
N VAL A 70 -2.06 -9.26 -1.44
CA VAL A 70 -0.63 -8.98 -1.21
C VAL A 70 0.02 -10.07 -0.38
N LEU A 71 -0.57 -10.47 0.75
CA LEU A 71 -0.03 -11.53 1.60
C LEU A 71 0.13 -12.86 0.84
N ARG A 72 -0.87 -13.24 0.05
CA ARG A 72 -0.79 -14.44 -0.80
C ARG A 72 0.32 -14.32 -1.84
N HIS A 73 0.53 -13.14 -2.39
CA HIS A 73 1.62 -12.88 -3.33
C HIS A 73 2.98 -13.02 -2.63
N VAL A 74 3.20 -12.37 -1.48
CA VAL A 74 4.43 -12.51 -0.69
C VAL A 74 4.72 -13.98 -0.36
N LEU A 75 3.71 -14.73 0.09
CA LEU A 75 3.86 -16.16 0.39
C LEU A 75 4.17 -17.04 -0.83
N ARG A 76 3.97 -16.54 -2.05
CA ARG A 76 4.30 -17.23 -3.31
C ARG A 76 5.60 -16.74 -3.96
N SER A 77 6.14 -15.61 -3.48
CA SER A 77 7.39 -15.03 -3.97
C SER A 77 8.61 -15.82 -3.50
N ASP A 78 9.68 -15.79 -4.28
CA ASP A 78 10.98 -16.31 -3.90
C ASP A 78 11.64 -15.46 -2.80
N ASP A 79 12.72 -15.98 -2.22
CA ASP A 79 13.40 -15.36 -1.08
C ASP A 79 14.01 -14.00 -1.42
N TYR A 80 14.48 -13.79 -2.66
CA TYR A 80 15.05 -12.51 -3.09
C TYR A 80 13.97 -11.44 -3.22
N GLN A 81 12.85 -11.75 -3.87
CA GLN A 81 11.70 -10.86 -3.97
C GLN A 81 11.10 -10.52 -2.61
N ARG A 82 11.01 -11.51 -1.70
CA ARG A 82 10.60 -11.27 -0.30
C ARG A 82 11.56 -10.35 0.43
N LEU A 83 12.87 -10.53 0.24
CA LEU A 83 13.88 -9.65 0.84
C LEU A 83 13.75 -8.21 0.33
N LEU A 84 13.60 -8.01 -0.98
CA LEU A 84 13.38 -6.68 -1.56
C LEU A 84 12.11 -6.02 -1.01
N MET A 85 11.01 -6.77 -0.91
CA MET A 85 9.76 -6.28 -0.31
C MET A 85 9.96 -5.89 1.16
N LEU A 86 10.66 -6.71 1.95
CA LEU A 86 10.95 -6.44 3.35
C LEU A 86 11.82 -5.18 3.51
N GLN A 87 12.85 -5.01 2.68
CA GLN A 87 13.69 -3.82 2.70
C GLN A 87 12.88 -2.56 2.39
N GLY A 88 12.02 -2.61 1.36
CA GLY A 88 11.07 -1.53 1.09
C GLY A 88 10.21 -1.24 2.31
N LEU A 89 9.56 -2.27 2.89
CA LEU A 89 8.67 -2.11 4.05
C LEU A 89 9.38 -1.51 5.26
N ALA A 90 10.62 -1.94 5.52
CA ALA A 90 11.45 -1.39 6.59
C ALA A 90 11.73 0.11 6.38
N GLY A 91 12.03 0.51 5.15
CA GLY A 91 12.23 1.92 4.79
C GLY A 91 10.96 2.76 4.98
N GLY A 92 9.82 2.28 4.48
CA GLY A 92 8.53 2.95 4.67
C GLY A 92 8.12 3.06 6.14
N PHE A 93 8.32 1.99 6.91
CA PHE A 93 8.09 1.97 8.35
C PHE A 93 8.96 3.00 9.08
N ALA A 94 10.26 3.04 8.80
CA ALA A 94 11.17 3.99 9.43
C ALA A 94 10.75 5.45 9.14
N VAL A 95 10.41 5.76 7.88
CA VAL A 95 9.96 7.11 7.51
C VAL A 95 8.62 7.47 8.19
N ALA A 96 7.66 6.54 8.22
CA ALA A 96 6.38 6.76 8.90
C ALA A 96 6.56 7.00 10.41
N MET A 97 7.45 6.25 11.07
CA MET A 97 7.75 6.42 12.50
C MET A 97 8.34 7.79 12.81
N ILE A 98 9.33 8.22 12.03
CA ILE A 98 9.93 9.55 12.19
C ILE A 98 8.88 10.64 11.94
N ALA A 99 8.11 10.54 10.85
CA ALA A 99 7.03 11.49 10.55
C ALA A 99 5.99 11.55 11.69
N SER A 100 5.59 10.40 12.24
CA SER A 100 4.64 10.33 13.34
C SER A 100 5.16 10.99 14.61
N VAL A 101 6.40 10.73 15.00
CA VAL A 101 7.01 11.33 16.20
C VAL A 101 7.18 12.84 16.01
N THR A 102 7.65 13.28 14.84
CA THR A 102 7.79 14.71 14.52
C THR A 102 6.45 15.43 14.60
N LEU A 103 5.40 14.90 13.97
CA LEU A 103 4.08 15.52 13.98
C LEU A 103 3.48 15.53 15.39
N ALA A 104 3.67 14.48 16.18
CA ALA A 104 3.23 14.45 17.58
C ALA A 104 3.92 15.53 18.42
N PHE A 105 5.23 15.74 18.27
CA PHE A 105 5.93 16.84 18.98
C PHE A 105 5.47 18.23 18.52
N LEU A 106 5.19 18.40 17.24
CA LEU A 106 4.65 19.67 16.72
C LEU A 106 3.25 19.96 17.30
N GLU A 107 2.39 18.95 17.41
CA GLU A 107 1.08 19.07 18.07
C GLU A 107 1.22 19.45 19.55
N ILE A 108 2.17 18.83 20.29
CA ILE A 108 2.48 19.18 21.69
C ILE A 108 2.96 20.64 21.81
N ALA A 109 3.75 21.12 20.84
CA ALA A 109 4.21 22.51 20.77
C ALA A 109 3.09 23.51 20.41
N GLY A 110 1.88 23.04 20.12
CA GLY A 110 0.71 23.86 19.81
C GLY A 110 0.41 24.01 18.31
N LEU A 111 1.17 23.38 17.43
CA LEU A 111 0.90 23.40 15.99
C LEU A 111 -0.19 22.35 15.65
N ARG A 112 -1.42 22.82 15.42
CA ARG A 112 -2.53 21.95 14.99
C ARG A 112 -2.50 21.80 13.47
N ILE A 113 -2.31 20.57 13.01
CA ILE A 113 -2.30 20.22 11.58
C ILE A 113 -3.46 19.27 11.33
N ASP A 114 -4.37 19.65 10.44
CA ASP A 114 -5.46 18.75 10.05
C ASP A 114 -4.94 17.63 9.15
N GLY A 115 -5.39 16.40 9.40
CA GLY A 115 -5.03 15.24 8.59
C GLY A 115 -3.61 14.72 8.81
N THR A 116 -3.03 14.87 10.00
CA THR A 116 -1.71 14.29 10.34
C THR A 116 -1.58 12.81 9.99
N GLY A 117 -2.65 12.03 10.16
CA GLY A 117 -2.69 10.62 9.74
C GLY A 117 -2.39 10.41 8.24
N TRP A 118 -2.90 11.29 7.37
CA TRP A 118 -2.63 11.22 5.92
C TRP A 118 -1.19 11.61 5.58
N LEU A 119 -0.62 12.56 6.30
CA LEU A 119 0.79 12.95 6.14
C LEU A 119 1.72 11.81 6.53
N ILE A 120 1.46 11.15 7.67
CA ILE A 120 2.23 9.99 8.12
C ILE A 120 2.12 8.85 7.12
N TYR A 121 0.90 8.53 6.67
CA TYR A 121 0.66 7.50 5.68
C TYR A 121 1.39 7.79 4.36
N GLY A 122 1.28 9.03 3.85
CA GLY A 122 1.95 9.46 2.61
C GLY A 122 3.47 9.40 2.72
N ALA A 123 4.04 9.89 3.83
CA ALA A 123 5.48 9.82 4.08
C ALA A 123 5.97 8.37 4.13
N GLY A 124 5.24 7.49 4.81
CA GLY A 124 5.54 6.06 4.85
C GLY A 124 5.49 5.39 3.47
N MET A 125 4.49 5.71 2.66
CA MET A 125 4.37 5.22 1.28
C MET A 125 5.52 5.71 0.39
N LEU A 126 5.93 6.97 0.51
CA LEU A 126 7.10 7.49 -0.21
C LEU A 126 8.38 6.79 0.22
N GLY A 127 8.59 6.62 1.53
CA GLY A 127 9.73 5.87 2.05
C GLY A 127 9.77 4.44 1.53
N TRP A 128 8.62 3.76 1.51
CA TRP A 128 8.49 2.41 0.98
C TRP A 128 8.91 2.30 -0.48
N ILE A 129 8.40 3.19 -1.34
CA ILE A 129 8.70 3.23 -2.77
C ILE A 129 10.17 3.55 -3.02
N LEU A 130 10.71 4.56 -2.34
CA LEU A 130 12.10 4.99 -2.53
C LEU A 130 13.09 3.91 -2.09
N THR A 131 12.86 3.30 -0.91
CA THR A 131 13.73 2.22 -0.43
C THR A 131 13.64 0.99 -1.33
N GLY A 132 12.43 0.61 -1.78
CA GLY A 132 12.25 -0.49 -2.74
C GLY A 132 12.97 -0.23 -4.07
N ALA A 133 12.87 1.00 -4.60
CA ALA A 133 13.53 1.39 -5.84
C ALA A 133 15.07 1.40 -5.72
N VAL A 134 15.61 1.77 -4.56
CA VAL A 134 17.06 1.75 -4.29
C VAL A 134 17.54 0.32 -4.07
N ALA A 135 16.80 -0.49 -3.32
CA ALA A 135 17.10 -1.89 -3.05
C ALA A 135 17.17 -2.72 -4.34
N GLY A 136 16.21 -2.54 -5.25
CA GLY A 136 16.18 -3.25 -6.53
C GLY A 136 17.26 -2.82 -7.54
N ARG A 137 18.05 -1.78 -7.23
CA ARG A 137 19.19 -1.34 -8.05
C ARG A 137 20.54 -1.90 -7.59
N ARG A 138 20.59 -2.56 -6.42
CA ARG A 138 21.80 -3.14 -5.83
C ARG A 138 21.87 -4.63 -6.11
#